data_AF-R4V547-F1
#
_entry.id   AF-R4V547-F1
#
_cell.length_a   1.000
_cell.length_b   1.000
_cell.length_c   1.000
_cell.angle_alpha   90.00
_cell.angle_beta   90.00
_cell.angle_gamma   90.00
#
_symmetry.space_group_name_H-M   'P 1'
#
loop_
_entity.id
_entity.type
_entity.pdbx_description
1 polymer ?
#
loop_
_entity_poly.entity_id
_entity_poly.type
_entity_poly.pdbx_seq_one_letter_code
_entity_poly.pdbx_strand_id
1 'polypeptide(L)'
;MDNLWYTSAHPAEWTYSGLEWFADHYKSNQAIIGIDVKNEPHGRCDNPGTAAKWDNSKDDNNWKNFVETAAARILAKNSNLLILVEGIECYNNNWGWWGGNLIPVKDYPINLGSGQKQLVYAPHEYGPSVSDQTWFHSGFSYDTLYSEHWRDSWMYIYEE
;
A
#
# COMPACT_ATOMS: atom_id res chain seq x y z
N MET A 1 -15.24 3.05 3.77
CA MET A 1 -14.05 3.59 3.08
C MET A 1 -13.97 2.87 1.74
N ASP A 2 -13.50 3.52 0.69
CA ASP A 2 -13.45 2.87 -0.63
C ASP A 2 -12.25 1.91 -0.72
N ASN A 3 -12.50 0.70 -1.24
CA ASN A 3 -11.48 -0.34 -1.49
C ASN A 3 -10.33 0.21 -2.35
N LEU A 4 -10.68 0.99 -3.38
CA LEU A 4 -9.82 1.48 -4.44
C LEU A 4 -9.67 3.00 -4.37
N TRP A 5 -8.75 3.55 -5.16
CA TRP A 5 -8.50 4.99 -5.32
C TRP A 5 -9.43 5.65 -6.35
N TYR A 6 -10.50 4.96 -6.74
CA TYR A 6 -11.48 5.43 -7.71
C TYR A 6 -12.85 4.77 -7.52
N THR A 7 -13.88 5.44 -8.02
CA THR A 7 -15.24 4.92 -8.21
C THR A 7 -15.76 5.36 -9.59
N SER A 8 -16.95 4.94 -9.97
CA SER A 8 -17.60 5.41 -11.21
C SER A 8 -17.88 6.93 -11.21
N ALA A 9 -18.07 7.53 -10.03
CA ALA A 9 -18.27 8.97 -9.88
C ALA A 9 -16.94 9.75 -9.70
N HIS A 10 -15.91 9.09 -9.16
CA HIS A 10 -14.62 9.69 -8.82
C HIS A 10 -13.49 8.92 -9.51
N PRO A 11 -13.07 9.29 -10.73
CA PRO A 11 -12.02 8.58 -11.45
C PRO A 11 -10.65 8.73 -10.76
N ALA A 12 -9.75 7.77 -10.98
CA ALA A 12 -8.40 7.76 -10.40
C ALA A 12 -7.61 9.07 -10.65
N GLU A 13 -7.91 9.74 -11.77
CA GLU A 13 -7.33 11.03 -12.14
C GLU A 13 -7.52 12.13 -11.09
N TRP A 14 -8.63 12.09 -10.34
CA TRP A 14 -8.87 13.05 -9.27
C TRP A 14 -7.88 12.85 -8.12
N THR A 15 -7.64 11.59 -7.76
CA THR A 15 -6.64 11.21 -6.75
C THR A 15 -5.25 11.64 -7.20
N TYR A 16 -4.85 11.32 -8.43
CA TYR A 16 -3.55 11.74 -8.95
C TYR A 16 -3.38 13.27 -8.97
N SER A 17 -4.38 14.01 -9.44
CA SER A 17 -4.35 15.47 -9.48
C SER A 17 -4.23 16.09 -8.09
N GLY A 18 -4.93 15.51 -7.10
CA GLY A 18 -4.83 15.93 -5.70
C GLY A 18 -3.43 15.71 -5.12
N LEU A 19 -2.83 14.54 -5.39
CA LEU A 19 -1.47 14.20 -4.95
C LEU A 19 -0.42 15.14 -5.59
N GLU A 20 -0.54 15.43 -6.88
CA GLU A 20 0.35 16.40 -7.55
C GLU A 20 0.19 17.81 -7.01
N TRP A 21 -1.05 18.26 -6.81
CA TRP A 21 -1.32 19.57 -6.25
C TRP A 21 -0.69 19.69 -4.86
N PHE A 22 -0.86 18.68 -4.00
CA PHE A 22 -0.26 18.68 -2.66
C PHE A 22 1.27 18.75 -2.75
N ALA A 23 1.88 17.90 -3.59
CA ALA A 23 3.33 17.85 -3.76
C ALA A 23 3.93 19.18 -4.23
N ASP A 24 3.25 19.88 -5.14
CA ASP A 24 3.67 21.18 -5.65
C ASP A 24 3.41 22.31 -4.64
N HIS A 25 2.20 22.36 -4.07
CA HIS A 25 1.78 23.40 -3.14
C HIS A 25 2.67 23.47 -1.90
N TYR A 26 3.05 22.31 -1.36
CA TYR A 26 3.84 22.22 -0.13
C TYR A 26 5.34 22.05 -0.37
N LYS A 27 5.83 22.22 -1.61
CA LYS A 27 7.21 21.90 -1.99
C LYS A 27 8.30 22.60 -1.18
N SER A 28 8.02 23.79 -0.65
CA SER A 28 8.96 24.57 0.17
C SER A 28 8.83 24.31 1.68
N ASN A 29 7.84 23.52 2.12
CA ASN A 29 7.62 23.24 3.52
C ASN A 29 8.47 22.04 3.98
N GLN A 30 9.55 22.33 4.72
CA GLN A 30 10.48 21.32 5.21
C GLN A 30 9.91 20.37 6.27
N ALA A 31 8.74 20.67 6.85
CA ALA A 31 8.08 19.77 7.78
C ALA A 31 7.39 18.58 7.08
N ILE A 32 7.13 18.68 5.77
CA ILE A 32 6.46 17.63 4.99
C ILE A 32 7.53 16.74 4.37
N ILE A 33 7.65 15.52 4.88
CA ILE A 33 8.69 14.57 4.49
C ILE A 33 8.25 13.60 3.39
N GLY A 34 6.94 13.42 3.18
CA GLY A 34 6.42 12.44 2.26
C GLY A 34 4.91 12.48 2.10
N ILE A 35 4.39 11.59 1.26
CA ILE A 35 2.97 11.41 0.99
C ILE A 35 2.65 9.93 1.07
N ASP A 36 1.64 9.59 1.87
CA ASP A 36 0.93 8.32 1.76
C ASP A 36 -0.09 8.41 0.62
N VAL A 37 0.08 7.59 -0.41
CA VAL A 37 -0.60 7.76 -1.69
C VAL A 37 -2.08 7.37 -1.65
N LYS A 38 -2.49 6.45 -0.76
CA LYS A 38 -3.90 6.10 -0.50
C LYS A 38 -3.96 5.19 0.72
N ASN A 39 -4.76 5.61 1.70
CA ASN A 39 -5.02 4.85 2.91
C ASN A 39 -5.68 3.50 2.61
N GLU A 40 -5.10 2.41 3.13
CA GLU A 40 -5.64 1.05 3.19
C GLU A 40 -6.31 0.57 1.88
N PRO A 41 -5.58 0.29 0.79
CA PRO A 41 -6.12 -0.47 -0.33
C PRO A 41 -6.60 -1.85 0.16
N HIS A 42 -7.81 -2.26 -0.24
CA HIS A 42 -8.41 -3.51 0.27
C HIS A 42 -9.40 -4.13 -0.72
N GLY A 43 -10.04 -5.20 -0.28
CA GLY A 43 -11.00 -6.00 -1.01
C GLY A 43 -10.66 -7.48 -0.96
N ARG A 44 -11.71 -8.28 -0.84
CA ARG A 44 -11.63 -9.73 -0.62
C ARG A 44 -11.16 -10.46 -1.89
N CYS A 45 -10.36 -11.52 -1.73
CA CYS A 45 -9.90 -12.36 -2.86
C CYS A 45 -11.05 -12.98 -3.67
N ASP A 46 -12.22 -13.18 -3.07
CA ASP A 46 -13.41 -13.73 -3.71
C ASP A 46 -14.22 -12.70 -4.53
N ASN A 47 -13.81 -11.42 -4.52
CA ASN A 47 -14.45 -10.34 -5.29
C ASN A 47 -13.42 -9.51 -6.09
N PRO A 48 -12.72 -10.12 -7.08
CA PRO A 48 -11.59 -9.51 -7.75
C PRO A 48 -11.94 -8.27 -8.58
N GLY A 49 -13.21 -8.08 -8.97
CA GLY A 49 -13.64 -6.92 -9.75
C GLY A 49 -13.69 -5.60 -8.97
N THR A 50 -13.65 -5.67 -7.64
CA THR A 50 -13.72 -4.49 -6.75
C THR A 50 -12.63 -4.47 -5.68
N ALA A 51 -11.75 -5.48 -5.68
CA ALA A 51 -10.62 -5.57 -4.76
C ALA A 51 -9.37 -4.94 -5.35
N ALA A 52 -8.55 -4.31 -4.50
CA ALA A 52 -7.19 -3.93 -4.87
C ALA A 52 -6.38 -5.19 -5.13
N LYS A 53 -5.82 -5.32 -6.34
CA LYS A 53 -4.91 -6.40 -6.73
C LYS A 53 -3.48 -5.89 -6.88
N TRP A 54 -2.52 -6.79 -6.89
CA TRP A 54 -1.11 -6.45 -7.05
C TRP A 54 -0.40 -7.48 -7.93
N ASP A 55 -0.07 -7.07 -9.15
CA ASP A 55 0.75 -7.81 -10.11
C ASP A 55 1.34 -6.83 -11.15
N ASN A 56 1.90 -7.33 -12.26
CA ASN A 56 2.46 -6.49 -13.33
C ASN A 56 1.45 -6.02 -14.39
N SER A 57 0.15 -6.26 -14.21
CA SER A 57 -0.88 -5.75 -15.12
C SER A 57 -1.00 -4.23 -15.03
N LYS A 58 -1.77 -3.66 -15.96
CA LYS A 58 -2.14 -2.24 -15.99
C LYS A 58 -3.63 -2.04 -15.71
N ASP A 59 -4.25 -3.01 -15.04
CA ASP A 59 -5.67 -2.96 -14.72
C ASP A 59 -5.96 -1.78 -13.79
N ASP A 60 -7.17 -1.23 -13.90
CA ASP A 60 -7.56 -0.03 -13.14
C ASP A 60 -7.53 -0.25 -11.62
N ASN A 61 -7.76 -1.49 -11.14
CA ASN A 61 -7.69 -1.87 -9.73
C ASN A 61 -6.34 -2.44 -9.30
N ASN A 62 -5.29 -2.33 -10.13
CA ASN A 62 -3.95 -2.75 -9.79
C ASN A 62 -3.22 -1.68 -8.97
N TRP A 63 -2.93 -2.01 -7.71
CA TRP A 63 -2.32 -1.10 -6.73
C TRP A 63 -0.91 -0.70 -7.12
N LYS A 64 -0.08 -1.66 -7.57
CA LYS A 64 1.26 -1.37 -8.08
C LYS A 64 1.22 -0.39 -9.24
N ASN A 65 0.32 -0.60 -10.20
CA ASN A 65 0.16 0.30 -11.33
C ASN A 65 -0.23 1.72 -10.91
N PHE A 66 -1.16 1.84 -9.97
CA PHE A 66 -1.55 3.13 -9.42
C PHE A 66 -0.40 3.81 -8.67
N VAL A 67 0.29 3.10 -7.78
CA VAL A 67 1.43 3.61 -7.01
C VAL A 67 2.53 4.13 -7.91
N GLU A 68 2.97 3.32 -8.90
CA GLU A 68 4.04 3.71 -9.82
C GLU A 68 3.66 4.95 -10.63
N THR A 69 2.39 5.06 -11.03
CA THR A 69 1.85 6.22 -11.73
C THR A 69 1.78 7.46 -10.83
N ALA A 70 1.23 7.32 -9.62
CA ALA A 70 1.12 8.39 -8.64
C ALA A 70 2.50 8.93 -8.24
N ALA A 71 3.43 8.04 -7.92
CA ALA A 71 4.79 8.38 -7.52
C ALA A 71 5.55 9.13 -8.61
N ALA A 72 5.45 8.69 -9.87
CA ALA A 72 6.07 9.40 -10.99
C ALA A 72 5.54 10.85 -11.10
N ARG A 73 4.23 11.04 -10.92
CA ARG A 73 3.59 12.37 -10.95
C ARG A 73 3.98 13.23 -9.75
N ILE A 74 3.95 12.68 -8.54
CA ILE A 74 4.38 13.36 -7.30
C ILE A 74 5.84 13.80 -7.41
N LEU A 75 6.75 12.90 -7.77
CA LEU A 75 8.19 13.18 -7.81
C LEU A 75 8.58 14.15 -8.93
N ALA A 76 7.78 14.24 -10.00
CA ALA A 76 7.92 15.29 -11.02
C ALA A 76 7.62 16.69 -10.46
N LYS A 77 6.72 16.80 -9.47
CA LYS A 77 6.45 18.06 -8.76
C LYS A 77 7.47 18.31 -7.66
N ASN A 78 7.73 17.31 -6.81
CA ASN A 78 8.67 17.43 -5.71
C ASN A 78 9.47 16.12 -5.52
N SER A 79 10.70 16.12 -6.04
CA SER A 79 11.59 14.96 -6.01
C SER A 79 12.19 14.65 -4.63
N ASN A 80 11.93 15.48 -3.62
CA ASN A 80 12.45 15.28 -2.25
C ASN A 80 11.49 14.52 -1.33
N LEU A 81 10.23 14.30 -1.74
CA LEU A 81 9.24 13.62 -0.92
C LEU A 81 9.49 12.11 -0.90
N LEU A 82 9.33 11.51 0.29
CA LEU A 82 9.13 10.08 0.42
C LEU A 82 7.75 9.67 -0.11
N ILE A 83 7.67 8.51 -0.74
CA ILE A 83 6.44 7.92 -1.23
C ILE A 83 6.12 6.73 -0.34
N LEU A 84 5.13 6.91 0.54
CA LEU A 84 4.67 5.87 1.45
C LEU A 84 3.66 5.00 0.71
N VAL A 85 3.91 3.69 0.72
CA VAL A 85 3.15 2.68 0.00
C VAL A 85 2.70 1.60 0.98
N GLU A 86 1.41 1.57 1.25
CA GLU A 86 0.77 0.51 2.01
C GLU A 86 0.64 -0.81 1.21
N GLY A 87 0.18 -1.86 1.89
CA GLY A 87 -0.20 -3.15 1.31
C GLY A 87 -1.58 -3.18 0.66
N ILE A 88 -2.05 -4.40 0.38
CA ILE A 88 -3.45 -4.69 0.03
C ILE A 88 -4.08 -5.57 1.13
N GLU A 89 -5.34 -6.00 0.98
CA GLU A 89 -5.96 -6.95 1.92
C GLU A 89 -5.59 -8.41 1.59
N CYS A 90 -5.60 -8.79 0.31
CA CYS A 90 -5.51 -10.19 -0.09
C CYS A 90 -4.62 -10.44 -1.31
N TYR A 91 -3.73 -11.43 -1.22
CA TYR A 91 -2.85 -11.87 -2.31
C TYR A 91 -2.74 -13.39 -2.35
N ASN A 92 -3.13 -14.02 -3.47
CA ASN A 92 -3.08 -15.49 -3.64
C ASN A 92 -3.74 -16.26 -2.47
N ASN A 93 -4.92 -15.80 -2.01
CA ASN A 93 -5.65 -16.31 -0.83
C ASN A 93 -4.93 -16.15 0.52
N ASN A 94 -3.81 -15.43 0.58
CA ASN A 94 -3.23 -14.97 1.83
C ASN A 94 -3.88 -13.65 2.21
N TRP A 95 -4.46 -13.62 3.40
CA TRP A 95 -5.19 -12.47 3.93
C TRP A 95 -4.31 -11.73 4.93
N GLY A 96 -4.42 -10.41 4.93
CA GLY A 96 -3.83 -9.55 5.95
C GLY A 96 -4.79 -8.42 6.31
N TRP A 97 -4.31 -7.47 7.10
CA TRP A 97 -5.03 -6.22 7.32
C TRP A 97 -5.18 -5.44 6.02
N TRP A 98 -6.21 -4.60 5.94
CA TRP A 98 -6.31 -3.61 4.88
C TRP A 98 -5.07 -2.73 4.91
N GLY A 99 -4.39 -2.54 3.77
CA GLY A 99 -3.11 -1.84 3.75
C GLY A 99 -1.94 -2.60 4.41
N GLY A 100 -2.14 -3.82 4.93
CA GLY A 100 -1.13 -4.55 5.70
C GLY A 100 -0.38 -5.63 4.92
N ASN A 101 -0.98 -6.17 3.86
CA ASN A 101 -0.40 -7.30 3.13
C ASN A 101 0.59 -6.82 2.06
N LEU A 102 1.89 -6.96 2.35
CA LEU A 102 3.01 -6.68 1.45
C LEU A 102 3.69 -7.94 0.92
N ILE A 103 3.06 -9.13 1.03
CA ILE A 103 3.54 -10.37 0.37
C ILE A 103 3.83 -10.15 -1.13
N PRO A 104 3.00 -9.43 -1.92
CA PRO A 104 3.25 -9.25 -3.35
C PRO A 104 4.58 -8.58 -3.69
N VAL A 105 5.24 -7.89 -2.75
CA VAL A 105 6.52 -7.20 -2.99
C VAL A 105 7.64 -8.19 -3.36
N LYS A 106 7.59 -9.45 -2.89
CA LYS A 106 8.53 -10.52 -3.29
C LYS A 106 8.53 -10.75 -4.81
N ASP A 107 7.33 -10.77 -5.40
CA ASP A 107 7.13 -11.11 -6.81
C ASP A 107 7.10 -9.86 -7.70
N TYR A 108 6.55 -8.77 -7.17
CA TYR A 108 6.20 -7.54 -7.89
C TYR A 108 6.61 -6.28 -7.10
N PRO A 109 7.92 -6.06 -6.86
CA PRO A 109 8.38 -4.88 -6.13
C PRO A 109 7.99 -3.59 -6.85
N ILE A 110 7.74 -2.53 -6.08
CA ILE A 110 7.41 -1.21 -6.64
C ILE A 110 8.67 -0.64 -7.30
N ASN A 111 8.54 -0.20 -8.54
CA ASN A 111 9.62 0.43 -9.29
C ASN A 111 9.32 1.91 -9.56
N LEU A 112 10.03 2.79 -8.86
CA LEU A 112 9.94 4.25 -9.01
C LEU A 112 11.02 4.82 -9.96
N GLY A 113 11.78 3.96 -10.65
CA GLY A 113 12.87 4.37 -11.53
C GLY A 113 13.96 5.14 -10.77
N SER A 114 14.29 6.36 -11.23
CA SER A 114 15.27 7.22 -10.55
C SER A 114 14.82 7.70 -9.17
N GLY A 115 13.54 7.56 -8.86
CA GLY A 115 12.93 7.86 -7.56
C GLY A 115 12.96 6.69 -6.56
N GLN A 116 13.66 5.59 -6.84
CA GLN A 116 13.59 4.39 -5.99
C GLN A 116 13.99 4.64 -4.53
N LYS A 117 14.93 5.56 -4.28
CA LYS A 117 15.37 5.92 -2.92
C LYS A 117 14.32 6.67 -2.09
N GLN A 118 13.21 7.08 -2.71
CA GLN A 118 12.09 7.75 -2.06
C GLN A 118 11.01 6.76 -1.60
N LEU A 119 11.04 5.50 -2.03
CA LEU A 119 10.05 4.51 -1.66
C LEU A 119 10.16 4.15 -0.16
N VAL A 120 9.02 4.12 0.51
CA VAL A 120 8.86 3.60 1.88
C VAL A 120 7.65 2.68 1.90
N TYR A 121 7.83 1.43 2.31
CA TYR A 121 6.70 0.54 2.58
C TYR A 121 6.11 0.83 3.97
N ALA A 122 4.79 0.96 4.06
CA ALA A 122 4.09 1.40 5.26
C ALA A 122 2.89 0.49 5.58
N PRO A 123 3.11 -0.76 6.03
CA PRO A 123 2.01 -1.69 6.31
C PRO A 123 1.19 -1.25 7.52
N HIS A 124 -0.11 -1.53 7.47
CA HIS A 124 -1.00 -1.49 8.64
C HIS A 124 -1.04 -2.82 9.38
N GLU A 125 -1.14 -2.76 10.71
CA GLU A 125 -1.25 -3.92 11.60
C GLU A 125 -2.10 -3.54 12.80
N TYR A 126 -2.99 -4.42 13.22
CA TYR A 126 -3.93 -4.16 14.32
C TYR A 126 -4.03 -5.34 15.28
N GLY A 127 -4.61 -5.08 16.46
CA GLY A 127 -4.90 -6.10 17.45
C GLY A 127 -6.33 -6.64 17.40
N PRO A 128 -6.68 -7.58 18.31
CA PRO A 128 -8.01 -8.21 18.36
C PRO A 128 -9.16 -7.24 18.66
N SER A 129 -8.87 -6.01 19.12
CA SER A 129 -9.89 -4.97 19.31
C SER A 129 -10.44 -4.40 18.00
N VAL A 130 -9.74 -4.60 16.87
CA VAL A 130 -10.17 -4.13 15.55
C VAL A 130 -10.88 -5.24 14.78
N SER A 131 -10.30 -6.44 14.74
CA SER A 131 -10.92 -7.64 14.16
C SER A 131 -10.37 -8.90 14.82
N ASP A 132 -11.24 -9.88 15.03
CA ASP A 132 -10.92 -11.14 15.70
C ASP A 132 -10.29 -12.14 14.72
N GLN A 133 -9.00 -11.95 14.44
CA GLN A 133 -8.23 -12.78 13.52
C GLN A 133 -7.83 -14.12 14.15
N THR A 134 -7.80 -15.20 13.35
CA THR A 134 -7.52 -16.56 13.84
C THR A 134 -6.13 -16.71 14.46
N TRP A 135 -5.15 -15.93 14.01
CA TRP A 135 -3.79 -15.93 14.56
C TRP A 135 -3.69 -15.32 15.99
N PHE A 136 -4.78 -14.75 16.53
CA PHE A 136 -4.84 -14.32 17.93
C PHE A 136 -5.37 -15.41 18.89
N HIS A 137 -5.98 -16.49 18.41
CA HIS A 137 -6.74 -17.41 19.28
C HIS A 137 -5.90 -18.43 20.04
N SER A 138 -4.80 -18.93 19.48
CA SER A 138 -4.01 -20.02 20.10
C SER A 138 -2.75 -19.49 20.78
N GLY A 139 -2.83 -19.17 22.08
CA GLY A 139 -1.64 -18.90 22.91
C GLY A 139 -0.69 -17.84 22.34
N PHE A 140 -1.24 -16.84 21.65
CA PHE A 140 -0.45 -15.90 20.88
C PHE A 140 0.61 -15.21 21.75
N SER A 141 1.80 -15.06 21.19
CA SER A 141 2.93 -14.36 21.78
C SER A 141 3.56 -13.47 20.72
N TYR A 142 4.54 -12.67 21.10
CA TYR A 142 5.36 -11.95 20.13
C TYR A 142 5.95 -12.90 19.08
N ASP A 143 6.48 -14.04 19.50
CA ASP A 143 7.16 -14.98 18.62
C ASP A 143 6.20 -15.60 17.60
N THR A 144 4.99 -16.00 18.02
CA THR A 144 4.00 -16.58 17.10
C THR A 144 3.45 -15.52 16.14
N LEU A 145 3.18 -14.29 16.61
CA LEU A 145 2.76 -13.19 15.74
C LEU A 145 3.82 -12.87 14.68
N TYR A 146 5.09 -12.85 15.10
CA TYR A 146 6.21 -12.65 14.20
C TYR A 146 6.29 -13.76 13.17
N SER A 147 6.38 -15.02 13.60
CA SER A 147 6.63 -16.15 12.71
C SER A 147 5.45 -16.56 11.84
N GLU A 148 4.22 -16.38 12.31
CA GLU A 148 3.00 -16.85 11.62
C GLU A 148 2.30 -15.74 10.81
N HIS A 149 2.57 -14.46 11.10
CA HIS A 149 1.91 -13.35 10.42
C HIS A 149 2.89 -12.28 9.91
N TRP A 150 3.60 -11.56 10.80
CA TRP A 150 4.34 -10.37 10.40
C TRP A 150 5.49 -10.65 9.44
N ARG A 151 6.22 -11.75 9.67
CA ARG A 151 7.40 -12.12 8.89
C ARG A 151 7.09 -12.25 7.41
N ASP A 152 6.11 -13.08 7.07
CA ASP A 152 5.74 -13.30 5.68
C ASP A 152 4.93 -12.12 5.12
N SER A 153 4.18 -11.40 5.94
CA SER A 153 3.32 -10.30 5.48
C SER A 153 4.09 -9.05 5.07
N TRP A 154 5.12 -8.67 5.83
CA TRP A 154 5.85 -7.42 5.56
C TRP A 154 7.26 -7.33 6.18
N MET A 155 7.55 -8.01 7.29
CA MET A 155 8.85 -7.86 7.96
C MET A 155 10.02 -8.40 7.14
N TYR A 156 9.80 -9.41 6.28
CA TYR A 156 10.84 -9.92 5.38
C TYR A 156 11.48 -8.82 4.51
N ILE A 157 10.75 -7.74 4.20
CA ILE A 157 11.25 -6.61 3.39
C ILE A 157 12.40 -5.88 4.11
N TYR A 158 12.41 -5.90 5.44
CA TYR A 158 13.50 -5.35 6.24
C TYR A 158 14.63 -6.35 6.46
N GLU A 159 14.32 -7.65 6.54
CA GLU A 159 15.30 -8.71 6.77
C GLU A 159 16.18 -9.01 5.55
N GLU A 160 15.64 -8.84 4.34
CA GLU A 160 16.24 -9.22 3.04
C GLU A 160 16.66 -8.01 2.20
#